data_AF-A0A7V9TF52-F1
#
_entry.id   AF-A0A7V9TF52-F1
#
_cell.length_a   1.000
_cell.length_b   1.000
_cell.length_c   1.000
_cell.angle_alpha   90.00
_cell.angle_beta   90.00
_cell.angle_gamma   90.00
#
_symmetry.space_group_name_H-M   'P 1'
#
loop_
_entity.id
_entity.type
_entity.pdbx_description
1 polymer ?
#
loop_
_entity_poly.entity_id
_entity_poly.type
_entity_poly.pdbx_seq_one_letter_code
_entity_poly.pdbx_strand_id
1 'polypeptide(L)'
;MIFTGRYCDTVVDHAGVHHVHPWRSNLVVATCDLLLAALLRRQEGIAGILFWAVGEGEREWDARLPSPRTTNTRLARELARQALRADQIVYLDPSGNPSEAPTARLEVTAEFAGSDFGAEGTQALREFGLFGGDATEAPDTGFMINQVIHPRIDLGPEDTLLRRLQLTVGGGQVGREAVVGFGGALPVTSLHGVGTVYAEALDAAGIRTIRALSHINPQRRIAGIPAVTLLEFRAKARMVQHLQIDVAPFAALSGRSISSLLLTPPRTIVQELPDSGITVGAVARLQDELAVLQVALDEDSLQRITLGELLSS
;
A
#
# COMPACT_ATOMS: atom_id res chain seq x y z
N MET A 1 15.35 1.94 3.87
CA MET A 1 14.71 2.38 2.61
C MET A 1 13.34 1.72 2.56
N ILE A 2 12.26 2.43 2.25
CA ILE A 2 10.95 1.80 2.08
C ILE A 2 10.81 1.46 0.60
N PHE A 3 10.62 0.18 0.33
CA PHE A 3 10.32 -0.36 -0.98
C PHE A 3 8.99 -1.07 -0.84
N THR A 4 8.02 -0.70 -1.65
CA THR A 4 6.69 -1.34 -1.65
C THR A 4 6.29 -1.65 -3.08
N GLY A 5 5.31 -2.54 -3.21
CA GLY A 5 4.67 -2.77 -4.48
C GLY A 5 3.20 -3.15 -4.36
N ARG A 6 2.53 -3.02 -5.48
CA ARG A 6 1.16 -3.47 -5.69
C ARG A 6 1.03 -4.11 -7.06
N TYR A 7 0.13 -5.06 -7.21
CA TYR A 7 -0.10 -5.76 -8.46
C TYR A 7 -1.58 -5.83 -8.81
N CYS A 8 -1.86 -5.99 -10.10
CA CYS A 8 -3.17 -6.29 -10.66
C CYS A 8 -3.00 -7.40 -11.70
N ASP A 9 -3.95 -8.32 -11.72
CA ASP A 9 -4.01 -9.43 -12.67
C ASP A 9 -5.26 -9.26 -13.54
N THR A 10 -5.15 -9.58 -14.82
CA THR A 10 -6.28 -9.72 -15.74
C THR A 10 -6.14 -11.06 -16.43
N VAL A 11 -7.14 -11.93 -16.27
CA VAL A 11 -7.25 -13.17 -17.04
C VAL A 11 -8.15 -12.90 -18.23
N VAL A 12 -7.66 -13.18 -19.43
CA VAL A 12 -8.46 -13.21 -20.66
C VAL A 12 -8.71 -14.68 -20.97
N ASP A 13 -9.97 -15.11 -20.86
CA ASP A 13 -10.30 -16.50 -21.18
C ASP A 13 -10.34 -16.74 -22.70
N HIS A 14 -10.42 -18.01 -23.10
CA HIS A 14 -10.54 -18.42 -24.51
C HIS A 14 -11.72 -17.78 -25.26
N ALA A 15 -12.74 -17.26 -24.57
CA ALA A 15 -13.87 -16.55 -25.16
C ALA A 15 -13.61 -15.03 -25.30
N GLY A 16 -12.45 -14.56 -24.85
CA GLY A 16 -12.05 -13.15 -24.84
C GLY A 16 -12.65 -12.35 -23.68
N VAL A 17 -13.21 -13.01 -22.66
CA VAL A 17 -13.77 -12.32 -21.49
C VAL A 17 -12.65 -11.94 -20.53
N HIS A 18 -12.65 -10.68 -20.09
CA HIS A 18 -11.67 -10.13 -19.18
C HIS A 18 -12.15 -10.25 -17.72
N HIS A 19 -11.42 -11.04 -16.94
CA HIS A 19 -11.58 -11.17 -15.49
C HIS A 19 -10.51 -10.34 -14.79
N VAL A 20 -10.85 -9.11 -14.39
CA VAL A 20 -9.92 -8.17 -13.76
C VAL A 20 -9.95 -8.32 -12.25
N HIS A 21 -8.80 -8.60 -11.65
CA HIS A 21 -8.62 -8.61 -10.21
C HIS A 21 -8.18 -7.22 -9.70
N PRO A 22 -8.66 -6.77 -8.53
CA PRO A 22 -8.30 -5.46 -8.00
C PRO A 22 -6.80 -5.38 -7.66
N TRP A 23 -6.31 -4.16 -7.52
CA TRP A 23 -4.95 -3.92 -7.05
C TRP A 23 -4.77 -4.47 -5.64
N ARG A 24 -3.65 -5.17 -5.41
CA ARG A 24 -3.30 -5.79 -4.12
C ARG A 24 -1.84 -5.51 -3.79
N SER A 25 -1.50 -5.38 -2.52
CA SER A 25 -0.11 -5.20 -2.09
C SER A 25 0.72 -6.48 -2.27
N ASN A 26 2.01 -6.33 -2.61
CA ASN A 26 2.98 -7.42 -2.53
C ASN A 26 3.81 -7.34 -1.25
N LEU A 27 4.60 -8.38 -0.98
CA LEU A 27 5.69 -8.31 0.01
C LEU A 27 7.02 -8.15 -0.72
N VAL A 28 7.77 -7.10 -0.39
CA VAL A 28 9.17 -6.97 -0.79
C VAL A 28 10.03 -7.76 0.18
N VAL A 29 10.91 -8.62 -0.34
CA VAL A 29 11.72 -9.54 0.47
C VAL A 29 13.13 -8.98 0.71
N ALA A 30 13.80 -9.48 1.75
CA ALA A 30 15.09 -8.96 2.21
C ALA A 30 16.22 -9.10 1.18
N THR A 31 16.11 -10.05 0.24
CA THR A 31 17.05 -10.18 -0.88
C THR A 31 17.03 -8.99 -1.84
N CYS A 32 15.95 -8.19 -1.85
CA CYS A 32 15.92 -6.92 -2.59
C CYS A 32 16.96 -5.93 -2.05
N ASP A 33 17.17 -5.85 -0.73
CA ASP A 33 18.17 -4.95 -0.15
C ASP A 33 19.59 -5.38 -0.53
N LEU A 34 19.83 -6.69 -0.62
CA LEU A 34 21.10 -7.23 -1.09
C LEU A 34 21.36 -6.90 -2.56
N LEU A 35 20.33 -7.03 -3.41
CA LEU A 35 20.39 -6.64 -4.81
C LEU A 35 20.73 -5.15 -4.96
N LEU A 36 20.04 -4.28 -4.21
CA LEU A 36 20.30 -2.84 -4.22
C LEU A 36 21.74 -2.54 -3.77
N ALA A 37 22.22 -3.16 -2.71
CA ALA A 37 23.60 -2.99 -2.25
C ALA A 37 24.62 -3.44 -3.31
N ALA A 38 24.38 -4.56 -3.99
CA ALA A 38 25.25 -5.06 -5.06
C ALA A 38 25.26 -4.14 -6.29
N LEU A 39 24.10 -3.61 -6.70
CA LEU A 39 23.98 -2.62 -7.78
C LEU A 39 24.70 -1.32 -7.43
N LEU A 40 24.56 -0.80 -6.21
CA LEU A 40 25.24 0.40 -5.74
C LEU A 40 26.76 0.24 -5.69
N ARG A 41 27.24 -0.96 -5.33
CA ARG A 41 28.66 -1.33 -5.39
C ARG A 41 29.17 -1.48 -6.83
N ARG A 42 28.28 -1.58 -7.82
CA ARG A 42 28.59 -1.97 -9.20
C ARG A 42 29.25 -3.35 -9.28
N GLN A 43 28.72 -4.30 -8.53
CA GLN A 43 29.22 -5.67 -8.54
C GLN A 43 29.06 -6.29 -9.93
N GLU A 44 30.13 -6.89 -10.46
CA GLU A 44 30.13 -7.54 -11.76
C GLU A 44 29.14 -8.72 -11.79
N GLY A 45 28.44 -8.89 -12.92
CA GLY A 45 27.45 -9.94 -13.11
C GLY A 45 26.08 -9.70 -12.44
N ILE A 46 25.89 -8.57 -11.76
CA ILE A 46 24.63 -8.22 -11.10
C ILE A 46 23.87 -7.17 -11.93
N ALA A 47 22.65 -7.50 -12.35
CA ALA A 47 21.75 -6.60 -13.06
C ALA A 47 20.47 -6.32 -12.27
N GLY A 48 19.60 -5.44 -12.80
CA GLY A 48 18.32 -5.07 -12.18
C GLY A 48 17.27 -6.18 -12.21
N ILE A 49 16.01 -5.82 -12.45
CA ILE A 49 14.93 -6.79 -12.66
C ILE A 49 15.17 -7.52 -13.99
N LEU A 50 15.17 -8.85 -13.98
CA LEU A 50 15.47 -9.68 -15.15
C LEU A 50 14.34 -10.63 -15.51
N PHE A 51 13.70 -11.26 -14.52
CA PHE A 51 12.69 -12.29 -14.75
C PHE A 51 11.44 -12.07 -13.92
N TRP A 52 10.30 -12.50 -14.46
CA TRP A 52 9.06 -12.69 -13.73
C TRP A 52 8.79 -14.19 -13.63
N ALA A 53 8.83 -14.75 -12.42
CA ALA A 53 8.56 -16.16 -12.17
C ALA A 53 7.15 -16.36 -11.60
N VAL A 54 6.50 -17.46 -11.95
CA VAL A 54 5.16 -17.85 -11.53
C VAL A 54 5.20 -19.28 -11.01
N GLY A 55 4.45 -19.55 -9.94
CA GLY A 55 4.42 -20.86 -9.30
C GLY A 55 3.02 -21.38 -8.98
N GLU A 56 2.91 -22.70 -8.88
CA GLU A 56 1.69 -23.40 -8.44
C GLU A 56 1.45 -23.29 -6.94
N GLY A 57 2.48 -22.97 -6.16
CA GLY A 57 2.43 -23.02 -4.70
C GLY A 57 2.08 -24.41 -4.16
N GLU A 58 1.59 -24.48 -2.93
CA GLU A 58 1.12 -25.73 -2.34
C GLU A 58 -0.40 -25.85 -2.40
N ARG A 59 -0.91 -27.07 -2.62
CA ARG A 59 -2.36 -27.34 -2.73
C ARG A 59 -3.15 -26.96 -1.48
N GLU A 60 -2.53 -27.07 -0.31
CA GLU A 60 -3.13 -26.71 0.98
C GLU A 60 -3.45 -25.20 1.12
N TRP A 61 -2.84 -24.34 0.28
CA TRP A 61 -3.08 -22.90 0.31
C TRP A 61 -4.49 -22.51 -0.15
N ASP A 62 -5.19 -23.40 -0.87
CA ASP A 62 -6.59 -23.20 -1.27
C ASP A 62 -7.52 -23.08 -0.05
N ALA A 63 -7.21 -23.79 1.04
CA ALA A 63 -7.97 -23.71 2.28
C ALA A 63 -7.53 -22.54 3.17
N ARG A 64 -6.23 -22.22 3.15
CA ARG A 64 -5.65 -21.15 3.96
C ARG A 64 -4.38 -20.62 3.31
N LEU A 65 -4.45 -19.41 2.78
CA LEU A 65 -3.29 -18.73 2.21
C LEU A 65 -2.25 -18.45 3.30
N PRO A 66 -0.98 -18.84 3.11
CA PRO A 66 0.08 -18.44 4.01
C PRO A 66 0.42 -16.97 3.80
N SER A 67 0.95 -16.34 4.85
CA SER A 67 1.58 -15.03 4.70
C SER A 67 2.97 -15.19 4.10
N PRO A 68 3.32 -14.46 3.02
CA PRO A 68 4.69 -14.41 2.53
C PRO A 68 5.63 -13.87 3.63
N ARG A 69 6.90 -14.28 3.60
CA ARG A 69 7.90 -13.87 4.61
C ARG A 69 9.02 -13.09 3.95
N THR A 70 9.55 -12.09 4.65
CA THR A 70 10.67 -11.27 4.16
C THR A 70 11.95 -12.07 3.97
N THR A 71 12.06 -13.24 4.61
CA THR A 71 13.20 -14.16 4.50
C THR A 71 13.08 -15.14 3.32
N ASN A 72 11.96 -15.14 2.60
CA ASN A 72 11.81 -16.03 1.44
C ASN A 72 12.73 -15.54 0.33
N THR A 73 13.42 -16.47 -0.33
CA THR A 73 14.38 -16.19 -1.41
C THR A 73 13.99 -16.84 -2.74
N ARG A 74 12.89 -17.60 -2.76
CA ARG A 74 12.36 -18.33 -3.91
C ARG A 74 10.85 -18.55 -3.77
N LEU A 75 10.21 -18.95 -4.88
CA LEU A 75 8.84 -19.47 -4.88
C LEU A 75 8.81 -20.86 -4.22
N ALA A 76 7.66 -21.27 -3.69
CA ALA A 76 7.52 -22.61 -3.13
C ALA A 76 7.59 -23.68 -4.23
N ARG A 77 6.92 -23.45 -5.35
CA ARG A 77 6.95 -24.33 -6.54
C ARG A 77 6.88 -23.51 -7.82
N GLU A 78 8.03 -23.09 -8.29
CA GLU A 78 8.14 -22.39 -9.56
C GLU A 78 7.79 -23.30 -10.74
N LEU A 79 6.90 -22.83 -11.62
CA LEU A 79 6.50 -23.52 -12.84
C LEU A 79 7.23 -22.98 -14.06
N ALA A 80 7.26 -21.65 -14.17
CA ALA A 80 7.82 -20.95 -15.30
C ALA A 80 8.38 -19.60 -14.87
N ARG A 81 9.34 -19.11 -15.64
CA ARG A 81 9.82 -17.73 -15.57
C ARG A 81 9.99 -17.16 -16.96
N GLN A 82 9.58 -15.91 -17.13
CA GLN A 82 9.71 -15.17 -18.37
C GLN A 82 10.81 -14.11 -18.21
N ALA A 83 11.74 -14.06 -19.16
CA ALA A 83 12.70 -12.97 -19.26
C ALA A 83 11.95 -11.67 -19.61
N LEU A 84 12.20 -10.62 -18.83
CA LEU A 84 11.60 -9.30 -19.02
C LEU A 84 12.44 -8.47 -19.99
N ARG A 85 11.77 -7.90 -20.99
CA ARG A 85 12.37 -6.94 -21.90
C ARG A 85 12.37 -5.53 -21.29
N ALA A 86 13.21 -4.65 -21.84
CA ALA A 86 13.31 -3.27 -21.36
C ALA A 86 11.99 -2.49 -21.50
N ASP A 87 11.21 -2.72 -22.57
CA ASP A 87 9.90 -2.09 -22.79
C ASP A 87 8.83 -2.53 -21.78
N GLN A 88 9.06 -3.64 -21.08
CA GLN A 88 8.16 -4.16 -20.05
C GLN A 88 8.42 -3.53 -18.68
N ILE A 89 9.50 -2.77 -18.51
CA ILE A 89 9.88 -2.11 -17.26
C ILE A 89 9.97 -0.61 -17.52
N VAL A 90 8.94 0.14 -17.12
CA VAL A 90 8.82 1.58 -17.40
C VAL A 90 8.86 2.40 -16.12
N TYR A 91 9.47 3.58 -16.18
CA TYR A 91 9.34 4.56 -15.10
C TYR A 91 7.95 5.18 -15.11
N LEU A 92 7.42 5.49 -13.93
CA LEU A 92 6.15 6.22 -13.78
C LEU A 92 6.37 7.61 -13.15
N ASP A 93 5.67 8.61 -13.66
CA ASP A 93 5.61 9.95 -13.06
C ASP A 93 4.75 9.95 -11.76
N PRO A 94 4.65 11.08 -11.03
CA PRO A 94 3.80 11.16 -9.84
C PRO A 94 2.30 10.92 -10.10
N SER A 95 1.84 11.11 -11.33
CA SER A 95 0.46 10.90 -11.79
C SER A 95 0.19 9.45 -12.23
N GLY A 96 1.22 8.62 -12.34
CA GLY A 96 1.13 7.22 -12.79
C GLY A 96 1.25 7.04 -14.30
N ASN A 97 1.71 8.05 -15.05
CA ASN A 97 1.96 7.93 -16.48
C ASN A 97 3.40 7.47 -16.76
N PRO A 98 3.65 6.78 -17.89
CA PRO A 98 5.01 6.47 -18.32
C PRO A 98 5.91 7.71 -18.41
N SER A 99 7.15 7.57 -17.97
CA SER A 99 8.17 8.61 -17.96
C SER A 99 9.44 8.10 -18.64
N GLU A 100 10.03 8.92 -19.51
CA GLU A 100 11.37 8.64 -20.08
C GLU A 100 12.49 8.95 -19.08
N ALA A 101 12.24 9.88 -18.15
CA ALA A 101 13.18 10.22 -17.09
C ALA A 101 13.09 9.20 -15.93
N PRO A 102 14.23 8.82 -15.31
CA PRO A 102 14.22 7.96 -14.13
C PRO A 102 13.40 8.55 -12.99
N THR A 103 12.55 7.73 -12.38
CA THR A 103 11.75 8.10 -11.21
C THR A 103 11.87 7.04 -10.10
N ALA A 104 11.31 7.36 -8.94
CA ALA A 104 11.17 6.43 -7.82
C ALA A 104 10.11 5.33 -8.04
N ARG A 105 9.41 5.32 -9.19
CA ARG A 105 8.28 4.42 -9.45
C ARG A 105 8.52 3.65 -10.73
N LEU A 106 8.28 2.35 -10.68
CA LEU A 106 8.37 1.45 -11.83
C LEU A 106 7.03 0.76 -12.04
N GLU A 107 6.67 0.52 -13.29
CA GLU A 107 5.69 -0.50 -13.65
C GLU A 107 6.40 -1.61 -14.42
N VAL A 108 6.12 -2.85 -14.01
CA VAL A 108 6.57 -4.06 -14.68
C VAL A 108 5.34 -4.76 -15.22
N THR A 109 5.37 -5.15 -16.49
CA THR A 109 4.26 -5.84 -17.15
C THR A 109 4.70 -7.17 -17.72
N ALA A 110 3.90 -8.21 -17.54
CA ALA A 110 4.15 -9.53 -18.08
C ALA A 110 2.85 -10.16 -18.60
N GLU A 111 2.99 -10.97 -19.63
CA GLU A 111 1.90 -11.68 -20.28
C GLU A 111 2.31 -13.14 -20.38
N PHE A 112 1.50 -14.01 -19.80
CA PHE A 112 1.70 -15.46 -19.81
C PHE A 112 0.54 -16.11 -20.53
N ALA A 113 0.83 -16.89 -21.56
CA ALA A 113 -0.13 -17.79 -22.16
C ALA A 113 -0.30 -19.03 -21.27
N GLY A 114 -1.50 -19.61 -21.23
CA GLY A 114 -1.74 -20.87 -20.52
C GLY A 114 -0.80 -22.00 -20.97
N SER A 115 -0.45 -22.00 -22.26
CA SER A 115 0.53 -22.92 -22.85
C SER A 115 1.94 -22.81 -22.26
N ASP A 116 2.29 -21.69 -21.62
CA ASP A 116 3.63 -21.48 -21.05
C ASP A 116 3.90 -22.37 -19.81
N PHE A 117 2.85 -22.93 -19.20
CA PHE A 117 2.96 -23.71 -17.96
C PHE A 117 2.94 -25.23 -18.15
N GLY A 118 2.86 -25.71 -19.40
CA GLY A 118 3.25 -27.08 -19.74
C GLY A 118 2.31 -28.22 -19.36
N ALA A 119 1.00 -27.99 -19.18
CA ALA A 119 0.04 -29.07 -18.93
C ALA A 119 -1.05 -29.18 -20.01
N GLU A 120 -1.39 -30.41 -20.39
CA GLU A 120 -2.70 -30.69 -20.99
C GLU A 120 -3.78 -30.40 -19.93
N GLY A 121 -4.46 -29.27 -20.04
CA GLY A 121 -5.55 -28.88 -19.15
C GLY A 121 -5.30 -27.59 -18.37
N THR A 122 -6.00 -27.43 -17.26
CA THR A 122 -6.01 -26.20 -16.46
C THR A 122 -4.87 -26.19 -15.45
N GLN A 123 -4.01 -25.17 -15.53
CA GLN A 123 -2.94 -24.94 -14.58
C GLN A 123 -3.40 -24.06 -13.41
N ALA A 124 -3.14 -24.49 -12.18
CA ALA A 124 -3.40 -23.71 -10.99
C ALA A 124 -2.18 -22.87 -10.60
N LEU A 125 -2.35 -21.55 -10.51
CA LEU A 125 -1.32 -20.57 -10.14
C LEU A 125 -1.64 -19.94 -8.79
N ARG A 126 -0.65 -19.83 -7.90
CA ARG A 126 -0.85 -19.30 -6.53
C ARG A 126 0.20 -18.29 -6.09
N GLU A 127 1.33 -18.22 -6.78
CA GLU A 127 2.39 -17.30 -6.41
C GLU A 127 3.14 -16.76 -7.62
N PHE A 128 3.81 -15.63 -7.42
CA PHE A 128 4.78 -15.11 -8.36
C PHE A 128 5.78 -14.18 -7.65
N GLY A 129 6.88 -13.89 -8.34
CA GLY A 129 7.90 -12.97 -7.87
C GLY A 129 8.76 -12.43 -9.01
N LEU A 130 9.29 -11.23 -8.82
CA LEU A 130 10.35 -10.70 -9.67
C LEU A 130 11.72 -11.15 -9.19
N PHE A 131 12.60 -11.44 -10.14
CA PHE A 131 13.96 -11.89 -9.88
C PHE A 131 14.96 -11.01 -10.65
N GLY A 132 16.06 -10.69 -9.99
CA GLY A 132 17.14 -9.87 -10.54
C GLY A 132 18.53 -10.36 -10.15
N GLY A 133 19.53 -9.50 -10.34
CA GLY A 133 20.93 -9.80 -10.04
C GLY A 133 21.55 -10.75 -11.06
N ASP A 134 21.90 -11.96 -10.62
CA ASP A 134 22.47 -13.04 -11.43
C ASP A 134 21.42 -14.10 -11.82
N ALA A 135 20.12 -13.74 -11.79
CA ALA A 135 19.05 -14.62 -12.24
C ALA A 135 19.28 -15.12 -13.67
N THR A 136 18.94 -16.39 -13.89
CA THR A 136 18.97 -17.07 -15.19
C THR A 136 17.59 -17.66 -15.51
N GLU A 137 17.45 -18.33 -16.65
CA GLU A 137 16.26 -19.10 -17.02
C GLU A 137 15.99 -20.30 -16.09
N ALA A 138 17.01 -20.77 -15.35
CA ALA A 138 16.82 -21.85 -14.40
C ALA A 138 16.07 -21.37 -13.14
N PRO A 139 15.13 -22.18 -12.60
CA PRO A 139 14.42 -21.85 -11.36
C PRO A 139 15.40 -21.69 -10.18
N ASP A 140 14.94 -21.03 -9.12
CA ASP A 140 15.72 -20.80 -7.88
C ASP A 140 17.05 -20.02 -8.07
N THR A 141 17.24 -19.34 -9.21
CA THR A 141 18.40 -18.47 -9.44
C THR A 141 18.08 -16.99 -9.26
N GLY A 142 19.07 -16.22 -8.80
CA GLY A 142 19.01 -14.77 -8.63
C GLY A 142 18.50 -14.27 -7.28
N PHE A 143 18.31 -12.96 -7.21
CA PHE A 143 17.76 -12.28 -6.04
C PHE A 143 16.26 -12.06 -6.25
N MET A 144 15.44 -12.73 -5.45
CA MET A 144 14.01 -12.44 -5.40
C MET A 144 13.79 -11.01 -4.85
N ILE A 145 12.96 -10.22 -5.53
CA ILE A 145 12.70 -8.82 -5.19
C ILE A 145 11.42 -8.72 -4.37
N ASN A 146 10.39 -9.44 -4.80
CA ASN A 146 9.12 -9.53 -4.11
C ASN A 146 8.56 -10.95 -4.20
N GLN A 147 7.63 -11.23 -3.30
CA GLN A 147 6.78 -12.40 -3.39
C GLN A 147 5.33 -11.96 -3.22
N VAL A 148 4.44 -12.56 -4.01
CA VAL A 148 3.02 -12.55 -3.71
C VAL A 148 2.50 -13.97 -3.73
N ILE A 149 1.65 -14.25 -2.74
CA ILE A 149 0.86 -15.46 -2.64
C ILE A 149 -0.60 -15.00 -2.72
N HIS A 150 -1.35 -15.52 -3.68
CA HIS A 150 -2.70 -15.09 -4.01
C HIS A 150 -3.67 -16.28 -4.08
N PRO A 151 -4.99 -16.04 -3.98
CA PRO A 151 -5.99 -17.07 -4.25
C PRO A 151 -5.74 -17.74 -5.60
N ARG A 152 -6.07 -19.03 -5.70
CA ARG A 152 -5.90 -19.84 -6.90
C ARG A 152 -6.47 -19.14 -8.14
N ILE A 153 -5.63 -19.01 -9.16
CA ILE A 153 -6.04 -18.68 -10.53
C ILE A 153 -5.91 -19.96 -11.35
N ASP A 154 -7.01 -20.36 -11.98
CA ASP A 154 -7.05 -21.49 -12.89
C ASP A 154 -6.91 -20.95 -14.32
N LEU A 155 -5.87 -21.39 -15.03
CA LEU A 155 -5.56 -20.94 -16.38
C LEU A 155 -5.62 -22.14 -17.34
N GLY A 156 -6.58 -22.13 -18.26
CA GLY A 156 -6.64 -23.06 -19.37
C GLY A 156 -5.56 -22.78 -20.42
N PRO A 157 -5.29 -23.72 -21.34
CA PRO A 157 -4.19 -23.61 -22.31
C PRO A 157 -4.34 -22.42 -23.28
N GLU A 158 -5.59 -22.03 -23.58
CA GLU A 158 -5.93 -20.91 -24.47
C GLU A 158 -6.20 -19.60 -23.71
N ASP A 159 -6.11 -19.62 -22.37
CA ASP A 159 -6.30 -18.42 -21.56
C ASP A 159 -4.99 -17.62 -21.49
N THR A 160 -5.09 -16.31 -21.27
CA THR A 160 -3.94 -15.40 -21.13
C THR A 160 -3.99 -14.67 -19.79
N LEU A 161 -2.87 -14.66 -19.08
CA LEU A 161 -2.70 -13.93 -17.83
C LEU A 161 -1.83 -12.69 -18.04
N LEU A 162 -2.45 -11.52 -17.95
CA LEU A 162 -1.79 -10.23 -17.95
C LEU A 162 -1.53 -9.80 -16.50
N ARG A 163 -0.27 -9.53 -16.16
CA ARG A 163 0.11 -9.02 -14.84
C ARG A 163 0.76 -7.66 -14.94
N ARG A 164 0.38 -6.78 -14.03
CA ARG A 164 1.00 -5.46 -13.83
C ARG A 164 1.46 -5.36 -12.39
N LEU A 165 2.73 -5.01 -12.18
CA LEU A 165 3.30 -4.74 -10.86
C LEU A 165 3.84 -3.33 -10.84
N GLN A 166 3.40 -2.53 -9.87
CA GLN A 166 3.97 -1.22 -9.61
C GLN A 166 4.84 -1.29 -8.38
N LEU A 167 6.09 -0.83 -8.51
CA LEU A 167 7.06 -0.73 -7.42
C LEU A 167 7.35 0.73 -7.11
N THR A 168 7.60 1.05 -5.86
CA THR A 168 8.02 2.40 -5.45
C THR A 168 9.19 2.32 -4.47
N VAL A 169 10.25 3.06 -4.77
CA VAL A 169 11.51 3.13 -4.00
C VAL A 169 11.68 4.52 -3.41
N GLY A 170 11.54 4.67 -2.10
CA GLY A 170 11.69 6.00 -1.48
C GLY A 170 11.07 6.09 -0.09
N GLY A 171 11.75 6.84 0.78
CA GLY A 171 11.41 6.99 2.19
C GLY A 171 10.02 7.59 2.42
N GLY A 172 9.17 6.79 3.06
CA GLY A 172 8.10 7.25 3.93
C GLY A 172 7.04 8.10 3.25
N GLN A 173 6.36 7.57 2.24
CA GLN A 173 4.93 7.76 1.94
C GLN A 173 4.62 7.01 0.63
N VAL A 174 4.77 5.68 0.61
CA VAL A 174 4.02 4.91 -0.39
C VAL A 174 2.72 4.54 0.27
N GLY A 175 1.63 4.97 -0.33
CA GLY A 175 0.32 4.50 0.05
C GLY A 175 0.31 2.98 0.21
N ARG A 176 0.20 2.54 1.48
CA ARG A 176 -0.92 1.67 1.84
C ARG A 176 -2.16 2.17 1.07
N GLU A 177 -3.15 1.34 0.81
CA GLU A 177 -4.50 1.91 0.66
C GLU A 177 -4.83 2.65 1.97
N ALA A 178 -4.31 3.87 2.12
CA ALA A 178 -4.98 4.90 2.84
C ALA A 178 -6.31 4.96 2.12
N VAL A 179 -7.37 4.74 2.87
CA VAL A 179 -8.63 5.38 2.56
C VAL A 179 -8.27 6.84 2.27
N VAL A 180 -8.15 7.20 0.97
CA VAL A 180 -7.85 8.56 0.55
C VAL A 180 -9.10 9.34 0.89
N GLY A 181 -9.10 9.89 2.10
CA GLY A 181 -10.36 10.29 2.71
C GLY A 181 -10.27 10.49 4.21
N PHE A 182 -9.33 9.84 4.92
CA PHE A 182 -9.22 9.87 6.38
C PHE A 182 -9.47 11.25 7.02
N GLY A 183 -10.56 11.35 7.79
CA GLY A 183 -10.99 12.60 8.44
C GLY A 183 -11.25 13.77 7.49
N GLY A 184 -11.29 13.53 6.19
CA GLY A 184 -11.40 14.53 5.13
C GLY A 184 -12.78 15.16 5.09
N ALA A 185 -13.83 14.40 5.44
CA ALA A 185 -15.18 14.91 5.64
C ALA A 185 -15.37 15.68 6.96
N LEU A 186 -14.42 15.61 7.91
CA LEU A 186 -14.53 16.34 9.16
C LEU A 186 -14.60 17.85 8.90
N PRO A 187 -15.37 18.59 9.71
CA PRO A 187 -15.45 20.03 9.59
C PRO A 187 -14.11 20.67 9.96
N VAL A 188 -13.79 21.82 9.36
CA VAL A 188 -12.57 22.59 9.71
C VAL A 188 -12.54 23.03 11.17
N THR A 189 -13.71 23.12 11.82
CA THR A 189 -13.83 23.41 13.26
C THR A 189 -13.20 22.35 14.13
N SER A 190 -12.99 21.12 13.63
CA SER A 190 -12.30 20.05 14.36
C SER A 190 -10.78 20.20 14.41
N LEU A 191 -10.21 21.15 13.65
CA LEU A 191 -8.78 21.43 13.68
C LEU A 191 -8.42 22.35 14.84
N HIS A 192 -7.38 21.94 15.58
CA HIS A 192 -6.86 22.73 16.68
C HIS A 192 -6.41 24.12 16.20
N GLY A 193 -6.97 25.15 16.82
CA GLY A 193 -6.64 26.56 16.56
C GLY A 193 -7.53 27.26 15.52
N VAL A 194 -8.46 26.56 14.85
CA VAL A 194 -9.42 27.22 13.94
C VAL A 194 -10.48 27.99 14.74
N GLY A 195 -11.10 27.37 15.75
CA GLY A 195 -12.15 28.01 16.55
C GLY A 195 -13.33 28.53 15.69
N THR A 196 -14.27 29.26 16.31
CA THR A 196 -15.45 29.77 15.60
C THR A 196 -15.12 30.89 14.62
N VAL A 197 -14.23 31.81 15.01
CA VAL A 197 -13.88 33.00 14.22
C VAL A 197 -13.23 32.64 12.87
N TYR A 198 -12.25 31.74 12.84
CA TYR A 198 -11.64 31.35 11.57
C TYR A 198 -12.51 30.36 10.78
N ALA A 199 -13.36 29.58 11.45
CA ALA A 199 -14.30 28.69 10.77
C ALA A 199 -15.31 29.47 9.91
N GLU A 200 -15.87 30.58 10.41
CA GLU A 200 -16.77 31.44 9.63
C GLU A 200 -16.07 32.03 8.39
N ALA A 201 -14.82 32.48 8.55
CA ALA A 201 -14.03 33.01 7.44
C ALA A 201 -13.66 31.94 6.39
N LEU A 202 -13.36 30.71 6.83
CA LEU A 202 -13.12 29.56 5.94
C LEU A 202 -14.40 29.14 5.23
N ASP A 203 -15.54 29.11 5.93
CA ASP A 203 -16.84 28.78 5.35
C ASP A 203 -17.28 29.79 4.29
N ALA A 204 -17.13 31.10 4.56
CA ALA A 204 -17.36 32.16 3.58
C ALA A 204 -16.48 32.03 2.33
N ALA A 205 -15.32 31.37 2.44
CA ALA A 205 -14.42 31.06 1.33
C ALA A 205 -14.73 29.70 0.62
N GLY A 206 -15.78 28.99 1.07
CA GLY A 206 -16.22 27.69 0.56
C GLY A 206 -15.46 26.49 1.16
N ILE A 207 -14.74 26.68 2.26
CA ILE A 207 -13.83 25.68 2.85
C ILE A 207 -14.43 25.17 4.16
N ARG A 208 -15.27 24.14 4.04
CA ARG A 208 -15.99 23.55 5.19
C ARG A 208 -15.30 22.35 5.81
N THR A 209 -14.45 21.67 5.04
CA THR A 209 -13.90 20.36 5.42
C THR A 209 -12.37 20.37 5.47
N ILE A 210 -11.80 19.46 6.25
CA ILE A 210 -10.35 19.23 6.29
C ILE A 210 -9.81 18.91 4.89
N ARG A 211 -10.56 18.16 4.05
CA ARG A 211 -10.22 17.90 2.65
C ARG A 211 -10.09 19.17 1.82
N ALA A 212 -11.08 20.06 1.88
CA ALA A 212 -11.00 21.32 1.15
C ALA A 212 -9.80 22.18 1.61
N LEU A 213 -9.52 22.18 2.92
CA LEU A 213 -8.44 22.98 3.50
C LEU A 213 -7.04 22.45 3.14
N SER A 214 -6.82 21.14 3.07
CA SER A 214 -5.51 20.56 2.74
C SER A 214 -5.03 20.88 1.31
N HIS A 215 -5.98 21.13 0.40
CA HIS A 215 -5.77 21.43 -1.01
C HIS A 215 -5.70 22.93 -1.32
N ILE A 216 -5.93 23.80 -0.34
CA ILE A 216 -5.91 25.24 -0.59
C ILE A 216 -4.53 25.70 -1.08
N ASN A 217 -4.51 26.62 -2.05
CA ASN A 217 -3.30 27.33 -2.43
C ASN A 217 -2.86 28.22 -1.26
N PRO A 218 -1.66 28.03 -0.69
CA PRO A 218 -1.18 28.81 0.46
C PRO A 218 -1.00 30.30 0.18
N GLN A 219 -0.96 30.71 -1.10
CA GLN A 219 -0.89 32.11 -1.50
C GLN A 219 -2.29 32.76 -1.60
N ARG A 220 -3.37 31.97 -1.53
CA ARG A 220 -4.74 32.50 -1.54
C ARG A 220 -4.98 33.27 -0.24
N ARG A 221 -5.39 34.53 -0.36
CA ARG A 221 -5.79 35.34 0.79
C ARG A 221 -7.24 35.02 1.15
N ILE A 222 -7.49 34.73 2.43
CA ILE A 222 -8.83 34.65 3.01
C ILE A 222 -8.97 35.81 3.98
N ALA A 223 -10.03 36.60 3.84
CA ALA A 223 -10.27 37.75 4.71
C ALA A 223 -10.36 37.29 6.17
N GLY A 224 -9.65 37.98 7.06
CA GLY A 224 -9.63 37.64 8.49
C GLY A 224 -8.69 36.51 8.91
N ILE A 225 -7.97 35.86 7.98
CA ILE A 225 -7.01 34.80 8.31
C ILE A 225 -5.59 35.22 7.86
N PRO A 226 -4.63 35.41 8.81
CA PRO A 226 -3.24 35.64 8.46
C PRO A 226 -2.65 34.50 7.62
N ALA A 227 -1.76 34.83 6.67
CA ALA A 227 -1.17 33.83 5.76
C ALA A 227 -0.43 32.70 6.50
N VAL A 228 0.27 33.05 7.59
CA VAL A 228 0.98 32.08 8.44
C VAL A 228 0.00 31.12 9.14
N THR A 229 -1.10 31.65 9.66
CA THR A 229 -2.17 30.86 10.29
C THR A 229 -2.85 29.92 9.29
N LEU A 230 -3.10 30.39 8.06
CA LEU A 230 -3.66 29.57 6.99
C LEU A 230 -2.71 28.42 6.58
N LEU A 231 -1.40 28.69 6.56
CA LEU A 231 -0.37 27.67 6.33
C LEU A 231 -0.37 26.62 7.45
N GLU A 232 -0.50 27.04 8.70
CA GLU A 232 -0.59 26.15 9.86
C GLU A 232 -1.82 25.24 9.77
N PHE A 233 -3.01 25.80 9.49
CA PHE A 233 -4.23 25.01 9.35
C PHE A 233 -4.14 24.01 8.21
N ARG A 234 -3.55 24.41 7.08
CA ARG A 234 -3.29 23.50 5.96
C ARG A 234 -2.32 22.39 6.34
N ALA A 235 -1.28 22.69 7.10
CA ALA A 235 -0.32 21.69 7.58
C ALA A 235 -1.01 20.66 8.49
N LYS A 236 -1.81 21.11 9.47
CA LYS A 236 -2.61 20.24 10.34
C LYS A 236 -3.63 19.41 9.54
N ALA A 237 -4.33 20.01 8.59
CA ALA A 237 -5.27 19.31 7.72
C ALA A 237 -4.60 18.20 6.90
N ARG A 238 -3.36 18.44 6.45
CA ARG A 238 -2.54 17.42 5.80
C ARG A 238 -2.11 16.34 6.78
N MET A 239 -1.68 16.67 7.99
CA MET A 239 -1.32 15.65 9.00
C MET A 239 -2.46 14.66 9.22
N VAL A 240 -3.71 15.14 9.33
CA VAL A 240 -4.90 14.28 9.43
C VAL A 240 -5.04 13.38 8.19
N GLN A 241 -5.02 13.95 6.98
CA GLN A 241 -5.22 13.18 5.74
C GLN A 241 -4.10 12.20 5.39
N HIS A 242 -2.91 12.40 5.92
CA HIS A 242 -1.76 11.53 5.65
C HIS A 242 -1.61 10.42 6.70
N LEU A 243 -2.56 10.28 7.62
CA LEU A 243 -2.54 9.20 8.58
C LEU A 243 -2.85 7.86 7.88
N GLN A 244 -1.95 6.88 8.06
CA GLN A 244 -2.00 5.59 7.35
C GLN A 244 -2.07 4.44 8.35
N ILE A 245 -3.25 4.25 8.92
CA ILE A 245 -3.50 3.18 9.90
C ILE A 245 -4.08 1.96 9.20
N ASP A 246 -3.47 0.79 9.43
CA ASP A 246 -4.07 -0.49 9.08
C ASP A 246 -5.04 -0.91 10.19
N VAL A 247 -6.33 -0.89 9.87
CA VAL A 247 -7.42 -1.00 10.84
C VAL A 247 -8.18 -2.31 10.80
N ALA A 248 -7.93 -3.15 9.80
CA ALA A 248 -8.51 -4.49 9.76
C ALA A 248 -8.24 -5.29 11.05
N PRO A 249 -7.03 -5.21 11.67
CA PRO A 249 -6.78 -5.85 12.95
C PRO A 249 -7.55 -5.24 14.13
N PHE A 250 -8.04 -4.01 14.00
CA PHE A 250 -8.60 -3.21 15.09
C PHE A 250 -10.12 -2.99 14.97
N ALA A 251 -10.83 -3.78 14.16
CA ALA A 251 -12.27 -3.64 13.98
C ALA A 251 -13.08 -3.66 15.29
N ALA A 252 -12.62 -4.45 16.27
CA ALA A 252 -13.21 -4.52 17.61
C ALA A 252 -13.09 -3.21 18.43
N LEU A 253 -12.20 -2.30 18.02
CA LEU A 253 -11.99 -0.98 18.64
C LEU A 253 -12.75 0.14 17.93
N SER A 254 -13.49 -0.15 16.86
CA SER A 254 -14.18 0.86 16.04
C SER A 254 -15.09 1.80 16.83
N GLY A 255 -15.72 1.32 17.92
CA GLY A 255 -16.59 2.16 18.77
C GLY A 255 -15.87 3.05 19.78
N ARG A 256 -14.55 2.96 19.93
CA ARG A 256 -13.82 3.78 20.91
C ARG A 256 -13.43 5.14 20.34
N SER A 257 -13.54 6.18 21.17
CA SER A 257 -13.03 7.50 20.81
C SER A 257 -11.50 7.50 20.71
N ILE A 258 -10.97 8.39 19.88
CA ILE A 258 -9.51 8.54 19.74
C ILE A 258 -8.87 8.95 21.06
N SER A 259 -9.48 9.88 21.81
CA SER A 259 -9.00 10.29 23.14
C SER A 259 -8.99 9.10 24.12
N SER A 260 -10.05 8.28 24.15
CA SER A 260 -10.08 7.06 24.99
C SER A 260 -8.98 6.07 24.61
N LEU A 261 -8.77 5.85 23.31
CA LEU A 261 -7.70 4.97 22.82
C LEU A 261 -6.33 5.47 23.23
N LEU A 262 -6.05 6.78 23.16
CA LEU A 262 -4.75 7.35 23.50
C LEU A 262 -4.46 7.36 25.01
N LEU A 263 -5.49 7.54 25.83
CA LEU A 263 -5.35 7.60 27.30
C LEU A 263 -5.36 6.24 27.99
N THR A 264 -5.92 5.20 27.34
CA THR A 264 -5.99 3.86 27.93
C THR A 264 -4.70 3.08 27.66
N PRO A 265 -4.03 2.52 28.68
CA PRO A 265 -2.83 1.71 28.45
C PRO A 265 -3.08 0.52 27.50
N PRO A 266 -2.17 0.20 26.56
CA PRO A 266 -2.32 -0.91 25.62
C PRO A 266 -2.72 -2.26 26.24
N ARG A 267 -2.15 -2.56 27.42
CA ARG A 267 -2.45 -3.81 28.14
C ARG A 267 -3.92 -3.88 28.56
N THR A 268 -4.49 -2.77 29.01
CA THR A 268 -5.90 -2.68 29.42
C THR A 268 -6.83 -2.89 28.23
N ILE A 269 -6.53 -2.26 27.09
CA ILE A 269 -7.31 -2.43 25.85
C ILE A 269 -7.37 -3.90 25.41
N VAL A 270 -6.23 -4.60 25.47
CA VAL A 270 -6.17 -6.03 25.10
C VAL A 270 -6.92 -6.91 26.09
N GLN A 271 -6.85 -6.60 27.40
CA GLN A 271 -7.59 -7.34 28.43
C GLN A 271 -9.11 -7.22 28.28
N GLU A 272 -9.59 -6.08 27.77
CA GLU A 272 -11.01 -5.84 27.50
C GLU A 272 -11.50 -6.56 26.22
N LEU A 273 -10.59 -7.09 25.40
CA LEU A 273 -10.89 -7.75 24.12
C LEU A 273 -10.13 -9.09 23.96
N PRO A 274 -10.34 -10.08 24.85
CA PRO A 274 -9.56 -11.31 24.88
C PRO A 274 -9.64 -12.14 23.59
N ASP A 275 -10.77 -12.08 22.87
CA ASP A 275 -11.01 -12.88 21.65
C ASP A 275 -10.60 -12.18 20.36
N SER A 276 -10.07 -10.95 20.43
CA SER A 276 -9.75 -10.15 19.24
C SER A 276 -8.50 -10.59 18.49
N GLY A 277 -7.63 -11.39 19.11
CA GLY A 277 -6.31 -11.72 18.57
C GLY A 277 -5.33 -10.54 18.51
N ILE A 278 -5.73 -9.36 19.02
CA ILE A 278 -4.90 -8.15 19.03
C ILE A 278 -3.83 -8.26 20.12
N THR A 279 -2.59 -7.90 19.77
CA THR A 279 -1.47 -7.91 20.72
C THR A 279 -1.23 -6.53 21.34
N VAL A 280 -0.65 -6.49 22.53
CA VAL A 280 -0.25 -5.24 23.21
C VAL A 280 0.64 -4.37 22.31
N GLY A 281 1.57 -4.99 21.60
CA GLY A 281 2.46 -4.27 20.67
C GLY A 281 1.73 -3.71 19.44
N ALA A 282 0.65 -4.34 18.98
CA ALA A 282 -0.18 -3.80 17.90
C ALA A 282 -0.96 -2.56 18.37
N VAL A 283 -1.54 -2.60 19.58
CA VAL A 283 -2.25 -1.44 20.16
C VAL A 283 -1.29 -0.27 20.42
N ALA A 284 -0.08 -0.54 20.93
CA ALA A 284 0.92 0.51 21.15
C ALA A 284 1.28 1.23 19.83
N ARG A 285 1.52 0.47 18.75
CA ARG A 285 1.76 1.07 17.42
C ARG A 285 0.57 1.89 16.91
N LEU A 286 -0.65 1.41 17.11
CA LEU A 286 -1.86 2.16 16.77
C LEU A 286 -1.93 3.50 17.53
N GLN A 287 -1.60 3.50 18.83
CA GLN A 287 -1.56 4.72 19.63
C GLN A 287 -0.48 5.69 19.15
N ASP A 288 0.72 5.19 18.84
CA ASP A 288 1.81 6.01 18.28
C ASP A 288 1.39 6.67 16.96
N GLU A 289 0.68 5.94 16.09
CA GLU A 289 0.12 6.49 14.86
C GLU A 289 -0.96 7.56 15.16
N LEU A 290 -1.91 7.27 16.06
CA LEU A 290 -2.99 8.19 16.43
C LEU A 290 -2.52 9.45 17.19
N ALA A 291 -1.37 9.41 17.87
CA ALA A 291 -0.85 10.53 18.65
C ALA A 291 -0.62 11.79 17.80
N VAL A 292 -0.37 11.64 16.49
CA VAL A 292 -0.25 12.75 15.54
C VAL A 292 -1.53 13.61 15.51
N LEU A 293 -2.69 13.01 15.74
CA LEU A 293 -3.97 13.72 15.76
C LEU A 293 -4.11 14.67 16.95
N GLN A 294 -3.40 14.45 18.06
CA GLN A 294 -3.38 15.38 19.20
C GLN A 294 -2.78 16.74 18.85
N VAL A 295 -1.93 16.80 17.83
CA VAL A 295 -1.34 18.06 17.35
C VAL A 295 -2.29 18.77 16.39
N ALA A 296 -3.09 18.00 15.64
CA ALA A 296 -3.88 18.51 14.52
C ALA A 296 -5.35 18.81 14.89
N LEU A 297 -5.96 18.01 15.75
CA LEU A 297 -7.36 18.10 16.15
C LEU A 297 -7.49 18.69 17.56
N ASP A 298 -8.60 19.38 17.81
CA ASP A 298 -8.94 19.81 19.18
C ASP A 298 -9.41 18.63 20.05
N GLU A 299 -9.32 18.81 21.38
CA GLU A 299 -9.66 17.78 22.37
C GLU A 299 -11.13 17.34 22.27
N ASP A 300 -12.06 18.29 22.07
CA ASP A 300 -13.50 17.99 21.94
C ASP A 300 -13.79 17.09 20.72
N SER A 301 -13.02 17.25 19.65
CA SER A 301 -13.09 16.42 18.45
C SER A 301 -12.48 15.04 18.71
N LEU A 302 -11.33 14.95 19.38
CA LEU A 302 -10.71 13.66 19.75
C LEU A 302 -11.59 12.83 20.69
N GLN A 303 -12.39 13.47 21.54
CA GLN A 303 -13.33 12.79 22.45
C GLN A 303 -14.57 12.28 21.74
N ARG A 304 -15.04 12.97 20.70
CA ARG A 304 -16.25 12.58 19.95
C ARG A 304 -15.97 11.60 18.83
N ILE A 305 -14.88 11.79 18.10
CA ILE A 305 -14.56 10.98 16.93
C ILE A 305 -14.12 9.59 17.40
N THR A 306 -14.83 8.57 16.91
CA THR A 306 -14.48 7.17 17.11
C THR A 306 -13.49 6.68 16.06
N LEU A 307 -12.77 5.59 16.37
CA LEU A 307 -11.90 4.94 15.40
C LEU A 307 -12.68 4.54 14.14
N GLY A 308 -13.91 4.02 14.26
CA GLY A 308 -14.75 3.64 13.12
C GLY A 308 -15.19 4.82 12.25
N GLU A 309 -15.58 5.94 12.84
CA GLU A 309 -15.97 7.16 12.10
C GLU A 309 -14.78 7.78 11.35
N LEU A 310 -13.61 7.75 11.98
CA LEU A 310 -12.38 8.26 11.40
C LEU A 310 -11.97 7.48 10.14
N LEU A 311 -12.43 6.23 10.02
CA LEU A 311 -12.15 5.33 8.90
C LEU A 311 -13.21 5.33 7.81
N SER A 312 -14.41 5.83 8.11
CA SER A 312 -15.54 5.90 7.18
C SER A 312 -15.73 7.29 6.55
N SER A 313 -14.86 8.26 6.86
CA SER A 313 -14.92 9.68 6.46
C SER A 313 -13.96 10.08 5.32
#